data_AF-A0A928B409-F1
#
_entry.id   AF-A0A928B409-F1
#
_cell.length_a   1.000
_cell.length_b   1.000
_cell.length_c   1.000
_cell.angle_alpha   90.00
_cell.angle_beta   90.00
_cell.angle_gamma   90.00
#
_symmetry.space_group_name_H-M   'P 1'
#
loop_
_entity.id
_entity.type
_entity.pdbx_description
1 polymer ?
#
loop_
_entity_poly.entity_id
_entity_poly.type
_entity_poly.pdbx_seq_one_letter_code
_entity_poly.pdbx_strand_id
1 'polypeptide(L)'
;MRLLSMLAGVALLVGISVEVLTGNHHTYSSWYLWLQFVVCLIFILDFAHSLMVGSNTYRRVVPNVIFLLLSIPYLNIMHWLDLTPHRAVDVVLSALPLIRSFIAMGVVVEWLIESRISRIFGAYIFTVAGFTYLAALIFYDYEIGRNPHLNNFGNAFWWAWMNVTTVGAAIFPVTAIGKVLAVLLPSLGMMFFPIFTIYVTNLYTTTKKK
;
A
#
# COMPACT_ATOMS: atom_id res chain seq x y z
N MET A 1 -6.11 16.17 -12.87
CA MET A 1 -6.78 15.01 -12.24
C MET A 1 -5.79 14.08 -11.54
N ARG A 2 -4.69 13.64 -12.19
CA ARG A 2 -3.61 12.86 -11.54
C ARG A 2 -3.12 13.42 -10.18
N LEU A 3 -2.90 14.74 -10.06
CA LEU A 3 -2.48 15.37 -8.80
C LEU A 3 -3.50 15.19 -7.65
N LEU A 4 -4.80 15.20 -7.97
CA LEU A 4 -5.86 15.10 -6.98
C LEU A 4 -6.01 13.66 -6.47
N SER A 5 -5.91 12.67 -7.38
CA SER A 5 -5.82 11.25 -7.05
C SER A 5 -4.57 10.92 -6.21
N MET A 6 -3.45 11.59 -6.49
CA MET A 6 -2.23 11.46 -5.69
C MET A 6 -2.37 12.02 -4.28
N LEU A 7 -2.90 13.24 -4.14
CA LEU A 7 -3.16 13.84 -2.82
C LEU A 7 -4.14 12.97 -2.01
N ALA A 8 -5.14 12.41 -2.67
CA ALA A 8 -6.08 11.47 -2.05
C ALA A 8 -5.37 10.17 -1.61
N GLY A 9 -4.47 9.63 -2.43
CA GLY A 9 -3.64 8.48 -2.08
C GLY A 9 -2.73 8.74 -0.87
N VAL A 10 -2.06 9.90 -0.81
CA VAL A 10 -1.25 10.32 0.34
C VAL A 10 -2.11 10.50 1.59
N ALA A 11 -3.28 11.13 1.47
CA ALA A 11 -4.21 11.30 2.59
C ALA A 11 -4.68 9.96 3.16
N LEU A 12 -4.89 8.94 2.32
CA LEU A 12 -5.18 7.57 2.79
C LEU A 12 -4.02 6.94 3.53
N LEU A 13 -2.80 7.07 3.00
CA LEU A 13 -1.61 6.51 3.63
C LEU A 13 -1.41 7.13 5.01
N VAL A 14 -1.58 8.44 5.15
CA VAL A 14 -1.50 9.11 6.45
C VAL A 14 -2.66 8.69 7.36
N GLY A 15 -3.89 8.66 6.84
CA GLY A 15 -5.07 8.28 7.60
C GLY A 15 -4.97 6.86 8.17
N ILE A 16 -4.54 5.90 7.35
CA ILE A 16 -4.40 4.50 7.79
C ILE A 16 -3.24 4.34 8.77
N SER A 17 -2.17 5.11 8.61
CA SER A 17 -1.06 5.13 9.56
C SER A 17 -1.49 5.62 10.93
N VAL A 18 -2.26 6.72 10.98
CA VAL A 18 -2.79 7.25 12.25
C VAL A 18 -3.74 6.25 12.88
N GLU A 19 -4.65 5.68 12.10
CA GLU A 19 -5.65 4.72 12.59
C GLU A 19 -5.00 3.46 13.16
N VAL A 20 -4.02 2.88 12.49
CA VAL A 20 -3.31 1.67 12.97
C VAL A 20 -2.45 1.98 14.20
N LEU A 21 -1.88 3.18 14.31
CA LEU A 21 -0.99 3.54 15.43
C LEU A 21 -1.74 4.06 16.67
N THR A 22 -2.92 4.64 16.50
CA THR A 22 -3.68 5.30 17.59
C THR A 22 -5.06 4.72 17.85
N GLY A 23 -5.58 3.93 16.92
CA GLY A 23 -6.92 3.37 16.98
C GLY A 23 -7.00 2.07 17.78
N ASN A 24 -8.24 1.69 18.06
CA ASN A 24 -8.55 0.37 18.58
C ASN A 24 -8.55 -0.59 17.38
N HIS A 25 -7.51 -1.41 17.24
CA HIS A 25 -7.25 -2.45 16.24
C HIS A 25 -8.42 -3.41 15.90
N HIS A 26 -9.57 -3.26 16.55
CA HIS A 26 -10.81 -4.00 16.32
C HIS A 26 -11.87 -3.22 15.52
N THR A 27 -11.87 -1.89 15.56
CA THR A 27 -12.90 -1.06 14.92
C THR A 27 -12.29 0.23 14.39
N TYR A 28 -12.40 0.46 13.09
CA TYR A 28 -11.97 1.70 12.46
C TYR A 28 -12.78 2.89 12.97
N SER A 29 -12.11 4.00 13.26
CA SER A 29 -12.73 5.24 13.73
C SER A 29 -13.68 5.83 12.67
N SER A 30 -14.75 6.49 13.13
CA SER A 30 -15.71 7.16 12.24
C SER A 30 -15.04 8.25 11.38
N TRP A 31 -13.98 8.88 11.89
CA TRP A 31 -13.16 9.83 11.14
C TRP A 31 -12.44 9.15 9.97
N TYR A 32 -11.80 8.01 10.21
CA TYR A 32 -11.13 7.24 9.16
C TYR A 32 -12.11 6.76 8.09
N LEU A 33 -13.29 6.27 8.50
CA LEU A 33 -14.34 5.86 7.56
C LEU A 33 -14.81 7.01 6.67
N TRP A 34 -14.97 8.22 7.23
CA TRP A 34 -15.33 9.42 6.47
C TRP A 34 -14.23 9.80 5.47
N LEU A 35 -12.96 9.80 5.90
CA LEU A 35 -11.82 10.06 5.02
C LEU A 35 -11.77 9.02 3.88
N GLN A 36 -11.97 7.74 4.20
CA GLN A 36 -12.03 6.66 3.24
C GLN A 36 -13.14 6.88 2.21
N PHE A 37 -14.33 7.29 2.65
CA PHE A 37 -15.46 7.59 1.77
C PHE A 37 -15.14 8.72 0.78
N VAL A 38 -14.59 9.84 1.27
CA VAL A 38 -14.23 10.99 0.43
C VAL A 38 -13.20 10.60 -0.63
N VAL A 39 -12.17 9.85 -0.25
CA VAL A 39 -11.14 9.40 -1.21
C VAL A 39 -11.70 8.38 -2.22
N CYS A 40 -12.55 7.46 -1.77
CA CYS A 40 -13.26 6.54 -2.66
C CYS A 40 -14.08 7.29 -3.71
N LEU A 41 -14.79 8.35 -3.32
CA LEU A 41 -15.55 9.21 -4.23
C LEU A 41 -14.65 9.90 -5.25
N ILE A 42 -13.48 10.41 -4.83
CA ILE A 42 -12.47 10.98 -5.73
C ILE A 42 -12.00 9.95 -6.77
N PHE A 43 -11.68 8.72 -6.36
CA PHE A 43 -11.23 7.68 -7.29
C PHE A 43 -12.32 7.24 -8.27
N ILE A 44 -13.57 7.16 -7.82
CA ILE A 44 -14.72 6.87 -8.71
C ILE A 44 -14.87 7.96 -9.76
N LEU A 45 -14.75 9.24 -9.37
CA LEU A 45 -14.82 10.37 -10.31
C LEU A 45 -13.66 10.36 -11.31
N ASP A 46 -12.44 10.04 -10.86
CA ASP A 46 -11.26 9.93 -11.73
C ASP A 46 -11.44 8.79 -12.75
N PHE A 47 -11.98 7.65 -12.32
CA PHE A 47 -12.33 6.54 -13.20
C PHE A 47 -13.42 6.91 -14.21
N ALA A 48 -14.48 7.60 -13.77
CA ALA A 48 -15.57 8.06 -14.64
C ALA A 48 -15.07 9.04 -15.71
N HIS A 49 -14.21 9.99 -15.33
CA HIS A 49 -13.60 10.92 -16.30
C HIS A 49 -12.71 10.19 -17.31
N SER A 50 -11.89 9.24 -16.85
CA SER A 50 -11.05 8.39 -17.72
C SER A 50 -11.89 7.62 -18.75
N LEU A 51 -13.10 7.19 -18.37
CA LEU A 51 -14.03 6.49 -19.26
C LEU A 51 -14.67 7.43 -20.31
N MET A 52 -14.99 8.67 -19.95
CA MET A 52 -15.63 9.64 -20.85
C MET A 52 -14.70 10.17 -21.95
N VAL A 53 -13.40 10.29 -21.67
CA VAL A 53 -12.42 10.89 -22.61
C VAL A 53 -11.85 9.87 -23.61
N GLY A 54 -12.05 8.56 -23.40
CA GLY A 54 -11.48 7.51 -24.24
C GLY A 54 -12.42 6.98 -25.34
N SER A 55 -12.04 7.07 -26.61
CA SER A 55 -12.88 6.63 -27.75
C SER A 55 -13.03 5.11 -27.95
N ASN A 56 -12.39 4.26 -27.13
CA ASN A 56 -12.46 2.80 -27.30
C ASN A 56 -12.66 2.08 -25.95
N THR A 57 -13.94 1.88 -25.60
CA THR A 57 -14.45 1.64 -24.25
C THR A 57 -14.13 0.25 -23.69
N TYR A 58 -14.20 -0.82 -24.50
CA TYR A 58 -14.21 -2.18 -23.95
C TYR A 58 -12.82 -2.73 -23.52
N ARG A 59 -11.76 -2.45 -24.29
CA ARG A 59 -10.41 -2.99 -24.04
C ARG A 59 -9.69 -2.32 -22.85
N ARG A 60 -10.17 -1.17 -22.39
CA ARG A 60 -9.66 -0.45 -21.19
C ARG A 60 -10.44 -0.75 -19.91
N VAL A 61 -11.70 -1.17 -20.00
CA VAL A 61 -12.54 -1.39 -18.82
C VAL A 61 -12.11 -2.65 -18.05
N VAL A 62 -11.74 -3.72 -18.74
CA VAL A 62 -11.40 -5.02 -18.11
C VAL A 62 -10.30 -4.92 -17.03
N PRO A 63 -9.13 -4.27 -17.25
CA PRO A 63 -8.14 -4.10 -16.19
C PRO A 63 -8.57 -3.11 -15.09
N ASN A 64 -9.46 -2.17 -15.40
CA ASN A 64 -9.89 -1.12 -14.45
C ASN A 64 -11.10 -1.51 -13.59
N VAL A 65 -11.78 -2.63 -13.88
CA VAL A 65 -12.88 -3.14 -13.04
C VAL A 65 -12.39 -3.49 -11.64
N ILE A 66 -11.16 -4.01 -11.49
CA ILE A 66 -10.56 -4.27 -10.17
C ILE A 66 -10.40 -2.97 -9.38
N PHE A 67 -9.98 -1.88 -10.05
CA PHE A 67 -9.85 -0.57 -9.44
C PHE A 67 -11.21 0.01 -9.03
N LEU A 68 -12.23 -0.13 -9.88
CA LEU A 68 -13.61 0.26 -9.56
C LEU A 68 -14.15 -0.53 -8.36
N LEU A 69 -13.96 -1.85 -8.35
CA LEU A 69 -14.43 -2.72 -7.27
C LEU A 69 -13.77 -2.35 -5.95
N LEU A 70 -12.48 -2.00 -5.97
CA LEU A 70 -11.71 -1.55 -4.79
C LEU A 70 -12.03 -0.12 -4.34
N SER A 71 -12.56 0.71 -5.25
CA SER A 71 -12.95 2.10 -4.95
C SER A 71 -14.28 2.17 -4.20
N ILE A 72 -15.02 1.07 -4.08
CA ILE A 72 -16.28 1.01 -3.34
C ILE A 72 -15.96 0.96 -1.83
N PRO A 73 -16.49 1.90 -1.02
CA PRO A 73 -16.20 1.96 0.41
C PRO A 73 -17.03 0.92 1.20
N TYR A 74 -16.74 -0.37 1.02
CA TYR A 74 -17.48 -1.48 1.64
C TYR A 74 -17.54 -1.39 3.17
N LEU A 75 -16.45 -0.97 3.83
CA LEU A 75 -16.44 -0.78 5.28
C LEU A 75 -17.44 0.30 5.73
N ASN A 76 -17.57 1.38 4.95
CA ASN A 76 -18.55 2.43 5.22
C ASN A 76 -19.98 1.92 4.99
N ILE A 77 -20.19 1.10 3.95
CA ILE A 77 -21.50 0.49 3.68
C ILE A 77 -21.90 -0.47 4.81
N MET A 78 -20.98 -1.31 5.28
CA MET A 78 -21.24 -2.28 6.36
C MET A 78 -21.49 -1.57 7.70
N HIS A 79 -20.73 -0.53 8.02
CA HIS A 79 -20.97 0.30 9.21
C HIS A 79 -22.34 1.01 9.15
N TRP A 80 -22.81 1.40 7.96
CA TRP A 80 -24.13 2.04 7.81
C TRP A 80 -25.29 1.06 7.83
N LEU A 81 -25.05 -0.21 7.48
CA LEU A 81 -26.07 -1.26 7.44
C LEU A 81 -26.11 -2.14 8.71
N ASP A 82 -25.22 -1.95 9.68
CA ASP A 82 -25.08 -2.77 10.91
C ASP A 82 -25.06 -4.29 10.64
N LEU A 83 -24.62 -4.71 9.44
CA LEU A 83 -24.50 -6.11 9.10
C LEU A 83 -23.26 -6.66 9.77
N THR A 84 -23.43 -7.68 10.63
CA THR A 84 -22.32 -8.45 11.19
C THR A 84 -21.92 -9.53 10.18
N PRO A 85 -20.82 -9.36 9.43
CA PRO A 85 -20.43 -10.32 8.42
C PRO A 85 -19.92 -11.60 9.08
N HIS A 86 -19.92 -12.70 8.33
CA HIS A 86 -19.26 -13.90 8.79
C HIS A 86 -17.74 -13.65 8.92
N ARG A 87 -17.07 -14.25 9.92
CA ARG A 87 -15.64 -14.03 10.26
C ARG A 87 -14.67 -14.00 9.07
N ALA A 88 -14.92 -14.80 8.02
CA ALA A 88 -14.10 -14.83 6.82
C ALA A 88 -14.27 -13.57 5.95
N VAL A 89 -15.48 -13.03 5.88
CA VAL A 89 -15.83 -11.84 5.10
C VAL A 89 -15.26 -10.59 5.78
N ASP A 90 -15.29 -10.52 7.11
CA ASP A 90 -14.67 -9.41 7.87
C ASP A 90 -13.18 -9.27 7.57
N VAL A 91 -12.43 -10.38 7.60
CA VAL A 91 -10.99 -10.39 7.33
C VAL A 91 -10.68 -9.92 5.91
N VAL A 92 -11.51 -10.30 4.93
CA VAL A 92 -11.35 -9.85 3.55
C VAL A 92 -11.67 -8.36 3.43
N LEU A 93 -12.75 -7.90 4.07
CA LEU A 93 -13.17 -6.50 4.02
C LEU A 93 -12.18 -5.56 4.73
N SER A 94 -11.56 -5.98 5.83
CA SER A 94 -10.49 -5.22 6.51
C SER A 94 -9.17 -5.24 5.73
N ALA A 95 -8.96 -6.21 4.83
CA ALA A 95 -7.81 -6.22 3.93
C ALA A 95 -7.97 -5.27 2.73
N LEU A 96 -9.20 -4.92 2.33
CA LEU A 96 -9.44 -4.05 1.17
C LEU A 96 -8.84 -2.64 1.30
N PRO A 97 -8.98 -1.91 2.42
CA PRO A 97 -8.32 -0.61 2.59
C PRO A 97 -6.80 -0.71 2.47
N LEU A 98 -6.21 -1.82 2.92
CA LEU A 98 -4.77 -2.06 2.90
C LEU A 98 -4.28 -2.33 1.48
N ILE A 99 -4.99 -3.16 0.72
CA ILE A 99 -4.74 -3.38 -0.71
C ILE A 99 -4.82 -2.06 -1.48
N ARG A 100 -5.80 -1.22 -1.15
CA ARG A 100 -5.95 0.11 -1.76
C ARG A 100 -4.78 1.04 -1.46
N SER A 101 -4.24 1.01 -0.25
CA SER A 101 -3.03 1.77 0.11
C SER A 101 -1.81 1.33 -0.72
N PHE A 102 -1.66 0.03 -1.02
CA PHE A 102 -0.62 -0.46 -1.93
C PHE A 102 -0.77 0.06 -3.35
N ILE A 103 -2.00 0.09 -3.89
CA ILE A 103 -2.26 0.65 -5.23
C ILE A 103 -2.03 2.16 -5.27
N ALA A 104 -2.50 2.88 -4.25
CA ALA A 104 -2.27 4.32 -4.11
C ALA A 104 -0.76 4.64 -4.11
N MET A 105 0.05 3.79 -3.45
CA MET A 105 1.49 3.92 -3.50
C MET A 105 2.05 3.70 -4.92
N GLY A 106 1.52 2.73 -5.67
CA GLY A 106 1.88 2.54 -7.08
C GLY A 106 1.68 3.80 -7.93
N VAL A 107 0.58 4.54 -7.73
CA VAL A 107 0.33 5.82 -8.43
C VAL A 107 1.34 6.90 -8.05
N VAL A 108 1.70 6.98 -6.76
CA VAL A 108 2.74 7.93 -6.28
C VAL A 108 4.10 7.59 -6.91
N VAL A 109 4.42 6.30 -7.01
CA VAL A 109 5.66 5.81 -7.62
C VAL A 109 5.69 6.12 -9.12
N GLU A 110 4.60 5.85 -9.84
CA GLU A 110 4.49 6.13 -11.28
C GLU A 110 4.73 7.62 -11.57
N TRP A 111 4.09 8.50 -10.81
CA TRP A 111 4.32 9.94 -10.92
C TRP A 111 5.77 10.34 -10.61
N LEU A 112 6.38 9.72 -9.59
CA LEU A 112 7.75 10.01 -9.20
C LEU A 112 8.75 9.59 -10.30
N ILE A 113 8.45 8.52 -11.03
CA ILE A 113 9.21 8.03 -12.19
C ILE A 113 9.00 8.93 -13.43
N GLU A 114 7.78 9.45 -13.66
CA GLU A 114 7.50 10.38 -14.77
C GLU A 114 8.22 11.73 -14.61
N SER A 115 8.60 12.10 -13.38
CA SER A 115 9.33 13.35 -13.10
C SER A 115 10.81 13.29 -13.55
N ARG A 116 11.32 14.41 -14.09
CA ARG A 116 12.60 14.54 -14.82
C ARG A 116 13.78 13.85 -14.11
N ILE A 117 14.24 12.71 -14.66
CA ILE A 117 15.52 11.95 -14.65
C ILE A 117 16.54 12.08 -13.48
N SER A 118 16.60 13.17 -12.74
CA SER A 118 17.55 13.40 -11.63
C SER A 118 17.24 12.61 -10.34
N ARG A 119 16.22 11.74 -10.31
CA ARG A 119 15.81 11.04 -9.07
C ARG A 119 15.30 9.61 -9.26
N ILE A 120 15.73 8.84 -10.27
CA ILE A 120 15.38 7.39 -10.32
C ILE A 120 15.82 6.68 -9.02
N PHE A 121 17.00 7.03 -8.50
CA PHE A 121 17.46 6.54 -7.20
C PHE A 121 16.60 7.05 -6.03
N GLY A 122 16.19 8.31 -6.04
CA GLY A 122 15.29 8.85 -5.02
C GLY A 122 13.89 8.23 -5.07
N ALA A 123 13.39 7.93 -6.27
CA ALA A 123 12.14 7.23 -6.50
C ALA A 123 12.22 5.79 -5.99
N TYR A 124 13.33 5.12 -6.26
CA TYR A 124 13.65 3.81 -5.74
C TYR A 124 13.64 3.77 -4.20
N ILE A 125 14.41 4.64 -3.53
CA ILE A 125 14.47 4.67 -2.06
C ILE A 125 13.09 4.94 -1.47
N PHE A 126 12.34 5.89 -2.04
CA PHE A 126 10.99 6.20 -1.60
C PHE A 126 10.04 5.00 -1.75
N THR A 127 10.12 4.29 -2.88
CA THR A 127 9.30 3.13 -3.18
C THR A 127 9.57 1.99 -2.20
N VAL A 128 10.84 1.62 -2.01
CA VAL A 128 11.24 0.54 -1.10
C VAL A 128 10.87 0.90 0.34
N ALA A 129 11.19 2.12 0.78
CA ALA A 129 10.87 2.55 2.14
C ALA A 129 9.36 2.55 2.38
N GLY A 130 8.58 3.02 1.42
CA GLY A 130 7.13 3.12 1.58
C GLY A 130 6.41 1.78 1.51
N PHE A 131 6.79 0.86 0.61
CA PHE A 131 6.24 -0.50 0.63
C PHE A 131 6.63 -1.26 1.90
N THR A 132 7.86 -1.08 2.38
CA THR A 132 8.32 -1.67 3.65
C THR A 132 7.53 -1.13 4.83
N TYR A 133 7.28 0.18 4.86
CA TYR A 133 6.46 0.82 5.88
C TYR A 133 5.01 0.33 5.85
N LEU A 134 4.39 0.22 4.68
CA LEU A 134 3.03 -0.31 4.55
C LEU A 134 2.94 -1.78 4.96
N ALA A 135 3.93 -2.60 4.59
CA ALA A 135 4.00 -3.97 5.04
C ALA A 135 4.15 -4.07 6.57
N ALA A 136 4.95 -3.19 7.19
CA ALA A 136 5.07 -3.12 8.64
C ALA A 136 3.75 -2.75 9.32
N LEU A 137 2.99 -1.79 8.77
CA LEU A 137 1.67 -1.39 9.28
C LEU A 137 0.67 -2.55 9.22
N ILE A 138 0.57 -3.23 8.07
CA ILE A 138 -0.34 -4.39 7.93
C ILE A 138 0.08 -5.52 8.88
N PHE A 139 1.39 -5.82 8.94
CA PHE A 139 1.89 -6.85 9.83
C PHE A 139 1.57 -6.54 11.29
N TYR A 140 1.74 -5.29 11.71
CA TYR A 140 1.39 -4.83 13.04
C TYR A 140 -0.10 -5.00 13.33
N ASP A 141 -0.98 -4.48 12.47
CA ASP A 141 -2.43 -4.52 12.65
C ASP A 141 -2.99 -5.95 12.81
N TYR A 142 -2.47 -6.91 12.05
CA TYR A 142 -2.99 -8.29 12.07
C TYR A 142 -2.34 -9.20 13.14
N GLU A 143 -1.10 -8.94 13.52
CA GLU A 143 -0.34 -9.79 14.44
C GLU A 143 -0.36 -9.28 15.89
N ILE A 144 -0.65 -7.99 16.12
CA ILE A 144 -0.71 -7.43 17.47
C ILE A 144 -1.81 -8.13 18.30
N GLY A 145 -1.45 -8.55 19.51
CA GLY A 145 -2.33 -9.34 20.40
C GLY A 145 -2.48 -10.81 20.03
N ARG A 146 -2.01 -11.26 18.85
CA ARG A 146 -1.96 -12.70 18.48
C ARG A 146 -0.56 -13.29 18.58
N ASN A 147 0.46 -12.49 18.26
CA ASN A 147 1.84 -12.92 18.26
C ASN A 147 2.55 -12.43 19.53
N PRO A 148 2.98 -13.33 20.44
CA PRO A 148 3.64 -12.94 21.68
C PRO A 148 5.02 -12.30 21.46
N HIS A 149 5.61 -12.43 20.26
CA HIS A 149 6.89 -11.82 19.91
C HIS A 149 6.74 -10.40 19.34
N LEU A 150 5.51 -9.95 19.08
CA LEU A 150 5.23 -8.62 18.53
C LEU A 150 4.52 -7.73 19.56
N ASN A 151 5.31 -6.89 20.24
CA ASN A 151 4.81 -6.02 21.31
C ASN A 151 4.53 -4.60 20.84
N ASN A 152 5.38 -4.05 19.96
CA ASN A 152 5.34 -2.65 19.54
C ASN A 152 5.47 -2.54 18.02
N PHE A 153 5.00 -1.42 17.46
CA PHE A 153 5.17 -1.11 16.03
C PHE A 153 6.64 -1.11 15.60
N GLY A 154 7.55 -0.67 16.48
CA GLY A 154 9.00 -0.71 16.22
C GLY A 154 9.51 -2.12 15.88
N ASN A 155 8.95 -3.17 16.51
CA ASN A 155 9.31 -4.55 16.22
C ASN A 155 8.78 -4.99 14.85
N ALA A 156 7.57 -4.53 14.47
CA ALA A 156 7.00 -4.79 13.15
C ALA A 156 7.79 -4.07 12.04
N PHE A 157 8.22 -2.84 12.30
CA PHE A 157 9.06 -2.08 11.38
C PHE A 157 10.44 -2.71 11.20
N TRP A 158 11.05 -3.15 12.30
CA TRP A 158 12.30 -3.92 12.28
C TRP A 158 12.15 -5.24 11.50
N TRP A 159 11.07 -5.97 11.76
CA TRP A 159 10.72 -7.19 11.01
C TRP A 159 10.61 -6.92 9.51
N ALA A 160 9.92 -5.85 9.11
CA ALA A 160 9.73 -5.53 7.70
C ALA A 160 11.08 -5.20 7.02
N TRP A 161 11.95 -4.44 7.68
CA TRP A 161 13.27 -4.11 7.14
C TRP A 161 14.17 -5.34 6.97
N MET A 162 14.17 -6.28 7.93
CA MET A 162 14.94 -7.51 7.80
C MET A 162 14.40 -8.43 6.70
N ASN A 163 13.08 -8.47 6.49
CA ASN A 163 12.47 -9.27 5.43
C ASN A 163 12.73 -8.68 4.04
N VAL A 164 12.56 -7.37 3.85
CA VAL A 164 12.80 -6.74 2.53
C VAL A 164 14.27 -6.82 2.12
N THR A 165 15.20 -6.80 3.07
CA THR A 165 16.64 -6.99 2.80
C THR A 165 17.04 -8.47 2.71
N THR A 166 16.09 -9.39 2.86
CA THR A 166 16.31 -10.85 2.86
C THR A 166 17.26 -11.36 3.96
N VAL A 167 17.57 -10.53 4.97
CA VAL A 167 18.32 -10.95 6.17
C VAL A 167 17.53 -11.97 6.98
N GLY A 168 16.20 -11.86 6.93
CA GLY A 168 15.28 -12.71 7.68
C GLY A 168 15.06 -12.19 9.09
N ALA A 169 13.85 -12.37 9.60
CA ALA A 169 13.46 -11.86 10.90
C ALA A 169 13.29 -12.97 11.95
N ALA A 170 13.60 -12.65 13.20
CA ALA A 170 13.37 -13.55 14.34
C ALA A 170 11.88 -13.69 14.71
N ILE A 171 11.01 -12.80 14.21
CA ILE A 171 9.57 -12.83 14.46
C ILE A 171 8.90 -13.55 13.29
N PHE A 172 8.26 -14.68 13.57
CA PHE A 172 7.51 -15.44 12.58
C PHE A 172 6.02 -15.08 12.62
N PRO A 173 5.38 -14.81 11.47
CA PRO A 173 3.95 -14.55 11.41
C PRO A 173 3.12 -15.76 11.82
N VAL A 174 2.09 -15.53 12.65
CA VAL A 174 1.11 -16.56 13.00
C VAL A 174 -0.14 -16.49 12.12
N THR A 175 -0.49 -15.30 11.60
CA THR A 175 -1.67 -15.06 10.78
C THR A 175 -1.44 -15.41 9.31
N ALA A 176 -2.53 -15.72 8.59
CA ALA A 176 -2.47 -15.98 7.14
C ALA A 176 -1.93 -14.77 6.37
N ILE A 177 -2.37 -13.56 6.73
CA ILE A 177 -1.93 -12.30 6.09
C ILE A 177 -0.46 -12.03 6.38
N GLY A 178 -0.03 -12.18 7.64
CA GLY A 178 1.38 -12.06 8.01
C GLY A 178 2.28 -13.03 7.25
N LYS A 179 1.84 -14.27 7.04
CA LYS A 179 2.57 -15.28 6.24
C LYS A 179 2.68 -14.90 4.78
N VAL A 180 1.62 -14.36 4.18
CA VAL A 180 1.67 -13.83 2.81
C VAL A 180 2.67 -12.68 2.70
N LEU A 181 2.67 -11.74 3.66
CA LEU A 181 3.63 -10.65 3.70
C LEU A 181 5.08 -11.13 3.85
N ALA A 182 5.31 -12.18 4.66
CA ALA A 182 6.64 -12.77 4.82
C ALA A 182 7.21 -13.37 3.52
N VAL A 183 6.37 -13.72 2.55
CA VAL A 183 6.80 -14.21 1.24
C VAL A 183 6.94 -13.05 0.23
N LEU A 184 5.98 -12.14 0.21
CA LEU A 184 5.94 -11.04 -0.75
C LEU A 184 7.02 -9.99 -0.48
N LEU A 185 7.28 -9.64 0.77
CA LEU A 185 8.20 -8.55 1.12
C LEU A 185 9.67 -8.84 0.73
N PRO A 186 10.22 -10.04 1.00
CA PRO A 186 11.54 -10.42 0.48
C PRO A 186 11.59 -10.47 -1.05
N SER A 187 10.51 -10.93 -1.69
CA SER A 187 10.42 -10.99 -3.16
C SER A 187 10.50 -9.60 -3.78
N LEU A 188 9.77 -8.62 -3.21
CA LEU A 188 9.86 -7.22 -3.63
C LEU A 188 11.28 -6.68 -3.46
N GLY A 189 11.91 -6.90 -2.31
CA GLY A 189 13.28 -6.47 -2.05
C GLY A 189 14.28 -6.99 -3.08
N MET A 190 14.21 -8.28 -3.41
CA MET A 190 15.06 -8.89 -4.44
C MET A 190 14.81 -8.35 -5.85
N MET A 191 13.56 -8.00 -6.20
CA MET A 191 13.25 -7.37 -7.49
C MET A 191 13.82 -5.95 -7.60
N PHE A 192 13.89 -5.24 -6.46
CA PHE A 192 14.35 -3.87 -6.39
C PHE A 192 15.88 -3.76 -6.34
N PHE A 193 16.58 -4.70 -5.70
CA PHE A 193 18.04 -4.67 -5.52
C PHE A 193 18.86 -4.45 -6.82
N PRO A 194 18.53 -5.06 -7.98
CA PRO A 194 19.26 -4.84 -9.24
C PRO A 194 19.26 -3.38 -9.72
N ILE A 195 18.23 -2.60 -9.40
CA ILE A 195 18.14 -1.19 -9.78
C ILE A 195 19.25 -0.38 -9.09
N PHE A 196 19.50 -0.68 -7.81
CA PHE A 196 20.60 -0.09 -7.06
C PHE A 196 21.96 -0.43 -7.71
N THR A 197 22.18 -1.70 -8.05
CA THR A 197 23.42 -2.14 -8.71
C THR A 197 23.65 -1.41 -10.02
N ILE A 198 22.64 -1.33 -10.90
CA ILE A 198 22.73 -0.63 -12.19
C ILE A 198 23.03 0.86 -11.98
N TYR A 199 22.39 1.49 -10.99
CA TYR A 199 22.65 2.90 -10.68
C TYR A 199 24.10 3.15 -10.27
N VAL A 200 24.62 2.34 -9.35
CA VAL A 200 26.01 2.43 -8.89
C VAL A 200 26.98 2.16 -10.05
N THR A 201 26.76 1.11 -10.83
CA THR A 201 27.60 0.80 -12.01
C THR A 201 27.60 1.93 -13.04
N ASN A 202 26.44 2.56 -13.30
CA ASN A 202 26.36 3.74 -14.18
C ASN A 202 27.17 4.93 -13.63
N LEU A 203 27.11 5.20 -12.33
CA LEU A 203 27.89 6.28 -11.71
C LEU A 203 29.40 6.07 -11.88
N TYR A 204 29.87 4.85 -11.62
CA TYR A 204 31.29 4.51 -11.76
C TYR A 204 31.77 4.55 -13.22
N THR A 205 30.98 4.03 -14.16
CA THR A 205 31.33 4.03 -15.59
C THR A 205 31.31 5.42 -16.21
N THR A 206 30.39 6.29 -15.77
CA THR A 206 30.32 7.70 -16.23
C THR A 206 31.50 8.51 -15.70
N THR A 207 31.92 8.26 -14.45
CA THR A 207 33.11 8.91 -13.86
C THR A 207 34.40 8.51 -14.57
N LYS A 208 34.51 7.27 -15.07
CA LYS A 208 35.67 6.81 -15.86
C LYS A 208 35.75 7.36 -17.29
N LYS A 209 34.66 7.89 -17.83
CA LYS A 209 34.59 8.47 -19.19
C LYS A 209 34.88 9.98 -19.23
N LYS A 210 35.01 10.63 -18.07
CA LYS A 210 35.51 12.00 -17.92
C LYS A 210 36.97 11.97 -17.51
#